data_AF-K8GN57-F1
#
_entry.id   AF-K8GN57-F1
#
_cell.length_a   1.000
_cell.length_b   1.000
_cell.length_c   1.000
_cell.angle_alpha   90.00
_cell.angle_beta   90.00
_cell.angle_gamma   90.00
#
_symmetry.space_group_name_H-M   'P 1'
#
loop_
_entity.id
_entity.type
_entity.pdbx_description
1 polymer ?
#
loop_
_entity_poly.entity_id
_entity_poly.type
_entity_poly.pdbx_seq_one_letter_code
_entity_poly.pdbx_strand_id
1 'polypeptide(L)'
;MPAATIQAIDASTLSIESKYALDILQNLSIEQVNTLKQRMKLGNLGVVGPQTLATFEQLCKSQGIDLTEAGVNAFKTEHRLGNCGQYQGVIGPQTADVYFREIMEDAQPSQETTGDLNAAIAAAAKSLLDMCTADGPDDGNNACAWSVNQVLQKAGIPLLGENPNYVPSLLEALQNGRGQRVDRAHARAGDLVIACGEAHIGIGLDDGCVTVLSNSSSRARFRWESDTDFDGYYGGSSIIYRLVK
;
A
#
# COMPACT_ATOMS: atom_id res chain seq x y z
N MET A 1 -3.79 18.60 18.96
CA MET A 1 -4.01 19.16 17.62
C MET A 1 -5.35 19.88 17.62
N PRO A 2 -5.52 21.00 16.90
CA PRO A 2 -6.81 21.69 16.81
C PRO A 2 -7.87 20.76 16.17
N ALA A 3 -9.04 20.67 16.80
CA ALA A 3 -10.19 19.92 16.31
C ALA A 3 -11.09 20.83 15.46
N ALA A 4 -11.91 20.23 14.59
CA ALA A 4 -12.90 20.98 13.83
C ALA A 4 -14.05 21.46 14.72
N THR A 5 -14.63 22.61 14.38
CA THR A 5 -15.79 23.17 15.08
C THR A 5 -17.06 22.45 14.64
N ILE A 6 -17.82 21.91 15.59
CA ILE A 6 -19.14 21.32 15.34
C ILE A 6 -20.20 22.42 15.39
N GLN A 7 -20.99 22.54 14.32
CA GLN A 7 -21.99 23.61 14.20
C GLN A 7 -23.36 23.05 13.81
N ALA A 8 -24.40 23.42 14.57
CA ALA A 8 -25.80 23.13 14.25
C ALA A 8 -26.13 21.64 14.06
N ILE A 9 -25.44 20.75 14.77
CA ILE A 9 -25.74 19.32 14.84
C ILE A 9 -26.20 18.98 16.25
N ASP A 10 -27.40 18.43 16.38
CA ASP A 10 -27.91 17.90 17.66
C ASP A 10 -27.69 16.39 17.71
N ALA A 11 -26.62 15.97 18.39
CA ALA A 11 -26.23 14.57 18.51
C ALA A 11 -27.31 13.67 19.15
N SER A 12 -28.24 14.23 19.94
CA SER A 12 -29.30 13.45 20.58
C SER A 12 -30.34 12.92 19.59
N THR A 13 -30.50 13.61 18.45
CA THR A 13 -31.49 13.32 17.41
C THR A 13 -30.96 12.43 16.29
N LEU A 14 -29.66 12.15 16.27
CA LEU A 14 -29.00 11.39 15.22
C LEU A 14 -29.30 9.90 15.32
N SER A 15 -29.41 9.24 14.15
CA SER A 15 -29.36 7.77 14.08
C SER A 15 -28.00 7.27 14.57
N ILE A 16 -27.88 5.96 14.82
CA ILE A 16 -26.62 5.40 15.29
C ILE A 16 -25.50 5.55 14.25
N GLU A 17 -25.82 5.39 12.96
CA GLU A 17 -24.87 5.57 11.85
C GLU A 17 -24.42 7.02 11.75
N SER A 18 -25.35 7.97 11.89
CA SER A 18 -25.03 9.40 11.92
C SER A 18 -24.18 9.78 13.14
N LYS A 19 -24.38 9.11 14.28
CA LYS A 19 -23.52 9.28 15.45
C LYS A 19 -22.11 8.80 15.17
N TYR A 20 -21.93 7.61 14.60
CA TYR A 20 -20.60 7.12 14.25
C TYR A 20 -19.91 7.97 13.18
N ALA A 21 -20.65 8.44 12.16
CA ALA A 21 -20.13 9.39 11.19
C ALA A 21 -19.64 10.68 11.86
N LEU A 22 -20.42 11.21 12.82
CA LEU A 22 -20.05 12.38 13.60
C LEU A 22 -18.83 12.11 14.49
N ASP A 23 -18.78 10.96 15.17
CA ASP A 23 -17.66 10.57 16.04
C ASP A 23 -16.36 10.46 15.25
N ILE A 24 -16.38 9.91 14.03
CA ILE A 24 -15.22 9.92 13.13
C ILE A 24 -14.78 11.36 12.89
N LEU A 25 -15.66 12.22 12.39
CA LEU A 25 -15.33 13.60 12.04
C LEU A 25 -14.84 14.44 13.24
N GLN A 26 -15.39 14.21 14.43
CA GLN A 26 -15.02 14.91 15.66
C GLN A 26 -13.64 14.51 16.19
N ASN A 27 -13.26 13.25 15.98
CA ASN A 27 -12.00 12.71 16.46
C ASN A 27 -10.82 12.93 15.48
N LEU A 28 -11.10 13.48 14.30
CA LEU A 28 -10.08 13.88 13.33
C LEU A 28 -9.47 15.25 13.63
N SER A 29 -8.22 15.44 13.21
CA SER A 29 -7.60 16.77 13.23
C SER A 29 -8.29 17.71 12.24
N ILE A 30 -8.19 19.03 12.47
CA ILE A 30 -8.72 20.04 11.56
C ILE A 30 -8.20 19.88 10.12
N GLU A 31 -6.94 19.44 9.96
CA GLU A 31 -6.31 19.20 8.66
C GLU A 31 -6.96 18.02 7.95
N GLN A 32 -7.17 16.91 8.65
CA GLN A 32 -7.86 15.73 8.11
C GLN A 32 -9.31 16.06 7.72
N VAL A 33 -10.03 16.81 8.56
CA VAL A 33 -11.39 17.28 8.23
C VAL A 33 -11.36 18.15 6.98
N ASN A 34 -10.41 19.07 6.85
CA ASN A 34 -10.28 19.91 5.66
C ASN A 34 -10.01 19.10 4.40
N THR A 35 -9.15 18.09 4.49
CA THR A 35 -8.84 17.17 3.40
C THR A 35 -10.08 16.37 2.97
N LEU A 36 -10.84 15.83 3.91
CA LEU A 36 -12.12 15.16 3.61
C LEU A 36 -13.11 16.12 2.94
N LYS A 37 -13.22 17.35 3.43
CA LYS A 37 -14.11 18.35 2.85
C LYS A 37 -13.70 18.73 1.43
N GLN A 38 -12.41 18.83 1.13
CA GLN A 38 -11.93 19.02 -0.24
C GLN A 38 -12.32 17.84 -1.14
N ARG A 39 -12.15 16.59 -0.69
CA ARG A 39 -12.59 15.38 -1.43
C ARG A 39 -14.10 15.40 -1.71
N MET A 40 -14.88 15.77 -0.72
CA MET A 40 -16.35 15.93 -0.82
C MET A 40 -16.79 17.21 -1.54
N LYS A 41 -15.84 18.06 -2.00
CA LYS A 41 -16.10 19.35 -2.66
C LYS A 41 -16.96 20.30 -1.81
N LEU A 42 -16.72 20.34 -0.51
CA LEU A 42 -17.41 21.18 0.46
C LEU A 42 -16.57 22.41 0.87
N GLY A 43 -17.23 23.57 1.00
CA GLY A 43 -16.64 24.81 1.52
C GLY A 43 -16.63 24.91 3.06
N ASN A 44 -16.28 26.08 3.59
CA ASN A 44 -16.20 26.39 5.03
C ASN A 44 -15.29 25.41 5.80
N LEU A 45 -14.00 25.43 5.47
CA LEU A 45 -12.98 24.61 6.13
C LEU A 45 -12.97 24.81 7.65
N GLY A 46 -12.65 23.76 8.39
CA GLY A 46 -12.59 23.75 9.86
C GLY A 46 -13.95 23.63 10.56
N VAL A 47 -15.06 23.56 9.82
CA VAL A 47 -16.41 23.43 10.39
C VAL A 47 -17.09 22.15 9.91
N VAL A 48 -17.66 21.38 10.84
CA VAL A 48 -18.51 20.22 10.56
C VAL A 48 -19.95 20.59 10.91
N GLY A 49 -20.79 20.72 9.89
CA GLY A 49 -22.22 20.99 10.02
C GLY A 49 -23.07 19.91 9.35
N PRO A 50 -24.42 20.04 9.36
CA PRO A 50 -25.33 19.00 8.88
C PRO A 50 -25.05 18.54 7.44
N GLN A 51 -24.68 19.48 6.55
CA GLN A 51 -24.29 19.13 5.18
C GLN A 51 -23.00 18.31 5.14
N THR A 52 -22.00 18.66 5.95
CA THR A 52 -20.74 17.89 6.02
C THR A 52 -20.98 16.48 6.52
N LEU A 53 -21.79 16.33 7.57
CA LEU A 53 -22.18 15.03 8.11
C LEU A 53 -22.93 14.18 7.07
N ALA A 54 -23.96 14.75 6.43
CA ALA A 54 -24.75 14.05 5.43
C ALA A 54 -23.92 13.65 4.19
N THR A 55 -23.04 14.52 3.70
CA THR A 55 -22.16 14.17 2.57
C THR A 55 -21.13 13.11 2.96
N PHE A 56 -20.62 13.13 4.20
CA PHE A 56 -19.67 12.13 4.69
C PHE A 56 -20.32 10.75 4.83
N GLU A 57 -21.56 10.68 5.32
CA GLU A 57 -22.32 9.42 5.34
C GLU A 57 -22.52 8.84 3.93
N GLN A 58 -22.84 9.68 2.95
CA GLN A 58 -22.99 9.25 1.56
C GLN A 58 -21.66 8.78 0.99
N LEU A 59 -20.55 9.44 1.33
CA LEU A 59 -19.21 8.99 0.96
C LEU A 59 -18.94 7.59 1.54
N CYS A 60 -19.13 7.39 2.84
CA CYS A 60 -18.92 6.08 3.49
C CYS A 60 -19.77 4.99 2.81
N LYS A 61 -21.07 5.25 2.57
CA LYS A 61 -21.95 4.33 1.85
C LYS A 61 -21.47 4.01 0.44
N SER A 62 -20.99 5.01 -0.30
CA SER A 62 -20.48 4.83 -1.66
C SER A 62 -19.19 4.00 -1.71
N GLN A 63 -18.44 3.96 -0.61
CA GLN A 63 -17.20 3.20 -0.44
C GLN A 63 -17.42 1.84 0.25
N GLY A 64 -18.68 1.45 0.48
CA GLY A 64 -18.99 0.19 1.17
C GLY A 64 -18.65 0.17 2.67
N ILE A 65 -18.36 1.34 3.26
CA ILE A 65 -18.09 1.46 4.70
C ILE A 65 -19.40 1.37 5.48
N ASP A 66 -19.53 0.29 6.25
CA ASP A 66 -20.68 0.03 7.11
C ASP A 66 -20.54 0.76 8.46
N LEU A 67 -21.37 1.79 8.64
CA LEU A 67 -21.45 2.57 9.88
C LEU A 67 -22.54 2.08 10.83
N THR A 68 -23.09 0.87 10.65
CA THR A 68 -23.93 0.24 11.68
C THR A 68 -23.07 -0.16 12.89
N GLU A 69 -23.69 -0.45 14.02
CA GLU A 69 -22.97 -0.95 15.21
C GLU A 69 -22.20 -2.25 14.90
N ALA A 70 -22.77 -3.14 14.07
CA ALA A 70 -22.09 -4.33 13.62
C ALA A 70 -20.88 -3.99 12.72
N GLY A 71 -21.06 -3.09 11.76
CA GLY A 71 -20.01 -2.62 10.86
C GLY A 71 -18.83 -1.99 11.59
N VAL A 72 -19.09 -1.08 12.54
CA VAL A 72 -18.04 -0.45 13.36
C VAL A 72 -17.30 -1.49 14.21
N ASN A 73 -18.02 -2.44 14.80
CA ASN A 73 -17.39 -3.51 15.58
C ASN A 73 -16.53 -4.44 14.70
N ALA A 74 -16.99 -4.76 13.49
CA ALA A 74 -16.26 -5.56 12.52
C ALA A 74 -14.98 -4.83 12.07
N PHE A 75 -15.12 -3.57 11.66
CA PHE A 75 -14.01 -2.68 11.30
C PHE A 75 -12.93 -2.64 12.39
N LYS A 76 -13.34 -2.37 13.64
CA LYS A 76 -12.39 -2.34 14.76
C LYS A 76 -11.70 -3.67 15.00
N THR A 77 -12.37 -4.79 14.73
CA THR A 77 -11.80 -6.14 14.88
C THR A 77 -10.77 -6.41 13.77
N GLU A 78 -11.12 -6.12 12.53
CA GLU A 78 -10.26 -6.25 11.34
C GLU A 78 -8.96 -5.45 11.49
N HIS A 79 -9.06 -4.18 11.92
CA HIS A 79 -7.91 -3.30 12.11
C HIS A 79 -7.26 -3.40 13.49
N ARG A 80 -7.67 -4.37 14.34
CA ARG A 80 -7.12 -4.61 15.68
C ARG A 80 -7.13 -3.39 16.62
N LEU A 81 -8.20 -2.58 16.54
CA LEU A 81 -8.33 -1.28 17.21
C LEU A 81 -8.95 -1.34 18.62
N GLY A 82 -8.88 -2.51 19.27
CA GLY A 82 -9.46 -2.73 20.59
C GLY A 82 -10.99 -2.61 20.60
N ASN A 83 -11.69 -3.75 20.61
CA ASN A 83 -13.16 -3.79 20.53
C ASN A 83 -13.78 -4.65 21.64
N CYS A 84 -13.51 -4.31 22.91
CA CYS A 84 -14.01 -5.07 24.05
C CYS A 84 -14.36 -4.17 25.25
N GLY A 85 -15.27 -4.67 26.09
CA GLY A 85 -15.70 -3.98 27.30
C GLY A 85 -16.19 -2.55 27.01
N GLN A 86 -15.69 -1.58 27.77
CA GLN A 86 -16.05 -0.16 27.64
C GLN A 86 -15.63 0.48 26.30
N TYR A 87 -14.80 -0.18 25.50
CA TYR A 87 -14.33 0.33 24.20
C TYR A 87 -15.08 -0.31 23.02
N GLN A 88 -16.02 -1.22 23.27
CA GLN A 88 -16.82 -1.82 22.21
C GLN A 88 -17.65 -0.76 21.49
N GLY A 89 -17.58 -0.71 20.15
CA GLY A 89 -18.29 0.29 19.33
C GLY A 89 -17.78 1.73 19.45
N VAL A 90 -16.90 2.05 20.41
CA VAL A 90 -16.43 3.44 20.60
C VAL A 90 -15.44 3.84 19.50
N ILE A 91 -15.74 4.93 18.78
CA ILE A 91 -14.82 5.54 17.81
C ILE A 91 -14.02 6.64 18.51
N GLY A 92 -12.78 6.31 18.88
CA GLY A 92 -11.81 7.28 19.39
C GLY A 92 -10.87 7.81 18.30
N PRO A 93 -9.90 8.66 18.65
CA PRO A 93 -8.94 9.26 17.70
C PRO A 93 -8.21 8.24 16.82
N GLN A 94 -7.76 7.11 17.40
CA GLN A 94 -7.09 6.06 16.63
C GLN A 94 -8.01 5.40 15.61
N THR A 95 -9.27 5.13 15.99
CA THR A 95 -10.26 4.53 15.09
C THR A 95 -10.67 5.50 13.99
N ALA A 96 -10.89 6.77 14.33
CA ALA A 96 -11.19 7.81 13.37
C ALA A 96 -10.06 8.01 12.35
N ASP A 97 -8.79 7.95 12.78
CA ASP A 97 -7.63 8.04 11.89
C ASP A 97 -7.59 6.88 10.87
N VAL A 98 -7.91 5.66 11.29
CA VAL A 98 -7.94 4.49 10.39
C VAL A 98 -9.07 4.64 9.36
N TYR A 99 -10.28 5.04 9.80
CA TYR A 99 -11.37 5.38 8.87
C TYR A 99 -10.96 6.47 7.87
N PHE A 100 -10.33 7.54 8.35
CA PHE A 100 -9.86 8.60 7.47
C PHE A 100 -8.86 8.08 6.44
N ARG A 101 -7.90 7.24 6.86
CA ARG A 101 -6.93 6.63 5.95
C ARG A 101 -7.63 5.80 4.88
N GLU A 102 -8.53 4.88 5.24
CA GLU A 102 -9.25 4.08 4.25
C GLU A 102 -10.11 4.89 3.30
N ILE A 103 -10.88 5.85 3.82
CA ILE A 103 -11.72 6.74 3.01
C ILE A 103 -10.88 7.53 2.00
N MET A 104 -9.71 7.98 2.43
CA MET A 104 -8.79 8.75 1.60
C MET A 104 -7.97 7.86 0.66
N GLU A 105 -7.63 6.65 1.07
CA GLU A 105 -6.88 5.64 0.31
C GLU A 105 -7.71 5.04 -0.82
N ASP A 106 -9.06 5.04 -0.74
CA ASP A 106 -9.99 4.62 -1.80
C ASP A 106 -9.99 5.53 -3.06
N ALA A 107 -8.97 6.38 -3.23
CA ALA A 107 -8.56 6.96 -4.52
C ALA A 107 -7.43 6.15 -5.21
N GLN A 108 -7.01 5.04 -4.61
CA GLN A 108 -6.08 4.04 -5.10
C GLN A 108 -6.54 2.64 -4.61
N PRO A 109 -6.30 1.55 -5.36
CA PRO A 109 -6.84 0.23 -5.00
C PRO A 109 -6.36 -0.25 -3.63
N SER A 110 -7.32 -0.77 -2.86
CA SER A 110 -7.24 -1.43 -1.55
C SER A 110 -5.87 -2.04 -1.19
N GLN A 111 -5.25 -1.55 -0.11
CA GLN A 111 -4.08 -2.17 0.50
C GLN A 111 -4.51 -3.41 1.30
N GLU A 112 -4.57 -4.57 0.65
CA GLU A 112 -4.24 -5.80 1.36
C GLU A 112 -2.76 -5.75 1.74
N THR A 113 -2.50 -5.41 3.00
CA THR A 113 -1.25 -5.68 3.73
C THR A 113 0.04 -5.54 2.91
N THR A 114 0.39 -4.33 2.50
CA THR A 114 1.70 -4.10 1.82
C THR A 114 2.88 -4.51 2.72
N GLY A 115 2.70 -4.51 4.05
CA GLY A 115 3.65 -5.08 5.01
C GLY A 115 3.77 -6.60 4.97
N ASP A 116 2.70 -7.32 4.61
CA ASP A 116 2.72 -8.77 4.44
C ASP A 116 3.24 -9.17 3.05
N LEU A 117 2.86 -8.43 1.99
CA LEU A 117 3.36 -8.66 0.64
C LEU A 117 4.88 -8.47 0.54
N ASN A 118 5.41 -7.34 1.04
CA ASN A 118 6.85 -7.10 1.03
C ASN A 118 7.61 -8.13 1.86
N ALA A 119 7.08 -8.49 3.03
CA ALA A 119 7.69 -9.52 3.86
C ALA A 119 7.68 -10.89 3.16
N ALA A 120 6.58 -11.26 2.49
CA ALA A 120 6.45 -12.49 1.72
C ALA A 120 7.41 -12.52 0.53
N ILE A 121 7.54 -11.42 -0.22
CA ILE A 121 8.51 -11.29 -1.33
C ILE A 121 9.93 -11.42 -0.81
N ALA A 122 10.29 -10.71 0.26
CA ALA A 122 11.64 -10.76 0.84
C ALA A 122 11.98 -12.17 1.36
N ALA A 123 11.04 -12.83 2.03
CA ALA A 123 11.21 -14.20 2.50
C ALA A 123 11.35 -15.19 1.33
N ALA A 124 10.52 -15.05 0.29
CA ALA A 124 10.59 -15.88 -0.91
C ALA A 124 11.93 -15.67 -1.65
N ALA A 125 12.39 -14.43 -1.81
CA ALA A 125 13.67 -14.11 -2.43
C ALA A 125 14.83 -14.79 -1.71
N LYS A 126 14.87 -14.68 -0.37
CA LYS A 126 15.88 -15.35 0.47
C LYS A 126 15.80 -16.88 0.34
N SER A 127 14.60 -17.45 0.27
CA SER A 127 14.41 -18.90 0.10
C SER A 127 14.86 -19.44 -1.26
N LEU A 128 14.89 -18.57 -2.28
CA LEU A 128 15.32 -18.88 -3.64
C LEU A 128 16.76 -18.42 -3.92
N LEU A 129 17.50 -17.99 -2.90
CA LEU A 129 18.92 -17.69 -3.04
C LEU A 129 19.66 -18.89 -3.63
N ASP A 130 20.47 -18.63 -4.65
CA ASP A 130 21.24 -19.64 -5.40
C ASP A 130 20.38 -20.61 -6.25
N MET A 131 19.09 -20.29 -6.46
CA MET A 131 18.24 -20.99 -7.42
C MET A 131 18.87 -20.98 -8.82
N CYS A 132 18.90 -22.14 -9.47
CA CYS A 132 19.30 -22.27 -10.87
C CYS A 132 18.29 -21.56 -11.76
N THR A 133 18.77 -20.72 -12.68
CA THR A 133 17.93 -20.00 -13.64
C THR A 133 18.11 -20.49 -15.07
N ALA A 134 18.80 -21.62 -15.26
CA ALA A 134 19.01 -22.25 -16.57
C ALA A 134 17.71 -22.64 -17.28
N ASP A 135 16.63 -22.91 -16.54
CA ASP A 135 15.30 -23.17 -17.10
C ASP A 135 14.58 -21.88 -17.55
N GLY A 136 15.16 -20.71 -17.26
CA GLY A 136 14.69 -19.41 -17.69
C GLY A 136 15.15 -19.03 -19.10
N PRO A 137 14.73 -17.84 -19.59
CA PRO A 137 15.08 -17.36 -20.93
C PRO A 137 16.59 -17.40 -21.22
N ASP A 138 16.93 -17.83 -22.44
CA ASP A 138 18.30 -17.92 -22.96
C ASP A 138 19.25 -18.70 -22.03
N ASP A 139 18.80 -19.85 -21.52
CA ASP A 139 19.52 -20.71 -20.57
C ASP A 139 19.96 -19.95 -19.29
N GLY A 140 19.14 -18.99 -18.85
CA GLY A 140 19.41 -18.15 -17.67
C GLY A 140 20.16 -16.85 -17.96
N ASN A 141 20.63 -16.62 -19.19
CA ASN A 141 21.36 -15.41 -19.57
C ASN A 141 20.47 -14.16 -19.57
N ASN A 142 19.15 -14.31 -19.75
CA ASN A 142 18.20 -13.21 -19.78
C ASN A 142 17.05 -13.41 -18.79
N ALA A 143 17.35 -14.05 -17.66
CA ALA A 143 16.35 -14.49 -16.70
C ALA A 143 16.10 -13.51 -15.55
N CYS A 144 16.47 -12.23 -15.64
CA CYS A 144 16.29 -11.27 -14.54
C CYS A 144 14.80 -11.05 -14.19
N ALA A 145 13.98 -10.69 -15.18
CA ALA A 145 12.53 -10.56 -15.00
C ALA A 145 11.87 -11.90 -14.64
N TRP A 146 12.28 -12.98 -15.31
CA TRP A 146 11.78 -14.33 -15.02
C TRP A 146 12.04 -14.71 -13.55
N SER A 147 13.24 -14.45 -13.03
CA SER A 147 13.63 -14.79 -11.65
C SER A 147 12.80 -14.01 -10.63
N VAL A 148 12.55 -12.72 -10.88
CA VAL A 148 11.63 -11.92 -10.04
C VAL A 148 10.24 -12.56 -10.04
N ASN A 149 9.74 -12.96 -11.20
CA ASN A 149 8.44 -13.62 -11.31
C ASN A 149 8.38 -15.00 -10.62
N GLN A 150 9.48 -15.76 -10.56
CA GLN A 150 9.58 -16.97 -9.73
C GLN A 150 9.49 -16.63 -8.23
N VAL A 151 10.11 -15.55 -7.78
CA VAL A 151 9.96 -15.07 -6.40
C VAL A 151 8.51 -14.67 -6.11
N LEU A 152 7.86 -13.90 -7.00
CA LEU A 152 6.47 -13.51 -6.83
C LEU A 152 5.54 -14.72 -6.75
N GLN A 153 5.72 -15.69 -7.66
CA GLN A 153 4.96 -16.94 -7.63
C GLN A 153 5.14 -17.70 -6.31
N LYS A 154 6.38 -17.76 -5.79
CA LYS A 154 6.68 -18.40 -4.50
C LYS A 154 6.03 -17.67 -3.32
N ALA A 155 5.89 -16.35 -3.40
CA ALA A 155 5.18 -15.52 -2.43
C ALA A 155 3.65 -15.59 -2.58
N GLY A 156 3.11 -16.36 -3.54
CA GLY A 156 1.67 -16.46 -3.80
C GLY A 156 1.11 -15.25 -4.57
N ILE A 157 1.98 -14.44 -5.16
CA ILE A 157 1.61 -13.21 -5.88
C ILE A 157 1.50 -13.52 -7.37
N PRO A 158 0.45 -13.04 -8.06
CA PRO A 158 0.33 -13.18 -9.51
C PRO A 158 1.53 -12.58 -10.23
N LEU A 159 1.94 -13.24 -11.31
CA LEU A 159 3.05 -12.78 -12.15
C LEU A 159 2.84 -11.32 -12.59
N LEU A 160 3.96 -10.64 -12.80
CA LEU A 160 4.04 -9.26 -13.20
C LEU A 160 4.42 -9.17 -14.68
N GLY A 161 3.75 -8.25 -15.39
CA GLY A 161 3.91 -8.04 -16.83
C GLY A 161 3.09 -9.04 -17.67
N GLU A 162 2.68 -8.60 -18.86
CA GLU A 162 2.11 -9.49 -19.88
C GLU A 162 3.19 -10.41 -20.49
N ASN A 163 4.42 -9.91 -20.57
CA ASN A 163 5.60 -10.70 -20.84
C ASN A 163 6.44 -10.85 -19.56
N PRO A 164 6.29 -11.96 -18.81
CA PRO A 164 6.94 -12.14 -17.51
C PRO A 164 8.47 -12.28 -17.57
N ASN A 165 9.04 -12.33 -18.78
CA ASN A 165 10.47 -12.48 -19.03
C ASN A 165 11.15 -11.18 -19.45
N TYR A 166 10.43 -10.06 -19.47
CA TYR A 166 10.92 -8.80 -20.04
C TYR A 166 10.72 -7.63 -19.08
N VAL A 167 11.82 -6.99 -18.64
CA VAL A 167 11.81 -5.94 -17.60
C VAL A 167 10.86 -4.77 -17.95
N PRO A 168 10.83 -4.24 -19.19
CA PRO A 168 9.89 -3.18 -19.54
C PRO A 168 8.42 -3.58 -19.36
N SER A 169 8.06 -4.86 -19.60
CA SER A 169 6.69 -5.33 -19.36
C SER A 169 6.35 -5.39 -17.87
N LEU A 170 7.32 -5.74 -17.02
CA LEU A 170 7.14 -5.69 -15.56
C LEU A 170 6.98 -4.24 -15.09
N LEU A 171 7.80 -3.31 -15.58
CA LEU A 171 7.68 -1.89 -15.25
C LEU A 171 6.34 -1.31 -15.69
N GLU A 172 5.88 -1.62 -16.90
CA GLU A 172 4.59 -1.19 -17.41
C GLU A 172 3.45 -1.67 -16.49
N ALA A 173 3.47 -2.94 -16.05
CA ALA A 173 2.48 -3.44 -15.11
C ALA A 173 2.51 -2.71 -13.76
N LEU A 174 3.71 -2.39 -13.25
CA LEU A 174 3.87 -1.60 -12.02
C LEU A 174 3.28 -0.19 -12.19
N GLN A 175 3.59 0.48 -13.29
CA GLN A 175 3.07 1.81 -13.63
C GLN A 175 1.56 1.82 -13.84
N ASN A 176 1.00 0.74 -14.38
CA ASN A 176 -0.44 0.52 -14.58
C ASN A 176 -1.15 0.05 -13.30
N GLY A 177 -0.55 0.33 -12.14
CA GLY A 177 -1.18 0.24 -10.83
C GLY A 177 -0.96 -1.07 -10.08
N ARG A 178 -0.09 -1.99 -10.56
CA ARG A 178 0.40 -3.10 -9.71
C ARG A 178 1.43 -2.62 -8.68
N GLY A 179 2.07 -1.47 -8.93
CA GLY A 179 3.09 -0.93 -8.05
C GLY A 179 2.92 0.55 -7.73
N GLN A 180 3.60 0.96 -6.68
CA GLN A 180 3.79 2.36 -6.29
C GLN A 180 5.28 2.66 -6.34
N ARG A 181 5.66 3.78 -6.97
CA ARG A 181 7.05 4.23 -6.95
C ARG A 181 7.42 4.67 -5.53
N VAL A 182 8.61 4.25 -5.06
CA VAL A 182 9.10 4.52 -3.71
C VAL A 182 10.44 5.22 -3.78
N ASP A 183 10.63 6.24 -2.95
CA ASP A 183 11.94 6.88 -2.76
C ASP A 183 12.85 5.96 -1.95
N ARG A 184 14.16 5.99 -2.23
CA ARG A 184 15.16 5.14 -1.56
C ARG A 184 15.09 5.21 -0.03
N ALA A 185 14.82 6.38 0.54
CA ALA A 185 14.66 6.58 1.98
C ALA A 185 13.44 5.85 2.60
N HIS A 186 12.47 5.49 1.78
CA HIS A 186 11.23 4.79 2.18
C HIS A 186 11.17 3.36 1.63
N ALA A 187 12.21 2.94 0.92
CA ALA A 187 12.32 1.58 0.40
C ALA A 187 12.42 0.58 1.56
N ARG A 188 11.86 -0.60 1.36
CA ARG A 188 11.80 -1.69 2.34
C ARG A 188 12.22 -2.99 1.69
N ALA A 189 12.61 -3.96 2.51
CA ALA A 189 12.80 -5.32 2.02
C ALA A 189 11.56 -5.79 1.23
N GLY A 190 11.76 -6.47 0.12
CA GLY A 190 10.71 -6.93 -0.79
C GLY A 190 10.31 -5.94 -1.88
N ASP A 191 10.77 -4.69 -1.85
CA ASP A 191 10.58 -3.76 -2.97
C ASP A 191 11.38 -4.24 -4.20
N LEU A 192 10.86 -3.93 -5.39
CA LEU A 192 11.47 -4.24 -6.67
C LEU A 192 12.39 -3.08 -7.09
N VAL A 193 13.61 -3.40 -7.49
CA VAL A 193 14.62 -2.43 -7.91
C VAL A 193 14.91 -2.64 -9.38
N ILE A 194 14.69 -1.62 -10.20
CA ILE A 194 14.85 -1.66 -11.66
C ILE A 194 16.01 -0.75 -12.03
N ALA A 195 17.00 -1.32 -12.73
CA ALA A 195 18.18 -0.59 -13.17
C ALA A 195 17.84 0.52 -14.16
N CYS A 196 18.70 1.53 -14.27
CA CYS A 196 18.58 2.59 -15.26
C CYS A 196 18.41 2.00 -16.68
N GLY A 197 17.51 2.59 -17.47
CA GLY A 197 17.20 2.12 -18.81
C GLY A 197 16.54 0.74 -18.86
N GLU A 198 15.99 0.25 -17.74
CA GLU A 198 15.23 -1.01 -17.66
C GLU A 198 16.06 -2.24 -18.05
N ALA A 199 17.39 -2.13 -17.95
CA ALA A 199 18.32 -3.17 -18.39
C ALA A 199 18.34 -4.40 -17.45
N HIS A 200 17.88 -4.24 -16.20
CA HIS A 200 17.92 -5.28 -15.18
C HIS A 200 16.91 -5.01 -14.06
N ILE A 201 16.61 -6.06 -13.28
CA ILE A 201 15.70 -5.99 -12.14
C ILE A 201 16.14 -6.94 -11.02
N GLY A 202 15.91 -6.54 -9.77
CA GLY A 202 16.15 -7.34 -8.58
C GLY A 202 15.16 -7.01 -7.45
N ILE A 203 15.38 -7.63 -6.30
CA ILE A 203 14.55 -7.50 -5.09
C ILE A 203 15.42 -7.01 -3.93
N GLY A 204 14.97 -5.96 -3.23
CA GLY A 204 15.63 -5.48 -2.02
C GLY A 204 15.52 -6.49 -0.88
N LEU A 205 16.63 -6.78 -0.20
CA LEU A 205 16.68 -7.74 0.91
C LEU A 205 16.54 -7.10 2.30
N ASP A 206 16.69 -5.77 2.36
CA ASP A 206 16.72 -4.95 3.56
C ASP A 206 16.03 -3.58 3.35
N ASP A 207 15.84 -2.86 4.45
CA ASP A 207 15.27 -1.51 4.42
C ASP A 207 16.25 -0.53 3.77
N GLY A 208 15.71 0.33 2.90
CA GLY A 208 16.50 1.16 1.99
C GLY A 208 16.96 0.44 0.72
N CYS A 209 16.72 -0.88 0.60
CA CYS A 209 17.24 -1.72 -0.47
C CYS A 209 18.75 -1.51 -0.68
N VAL A 210 19.48 -1.45 0.42
CA VAL A 210 20.94 -1.35 0.43
C VAL A 210 21.55 -2.59 -0.21
N THR A 211 20.94 -3.76 0.02
CA THR A 211 21.27 -5.00 -0.69
C THR A 211 20.14 -5.40 -1.63
N VAL A 212 20.46 -5.65 -2.89
CA VAL A 212 19.53 -6.11 -3.92
C VAL A 212 19.97 -7.48 -4.42
N LEU A 213 19.07 -8.46 -4.36
CA LEU A 213 19.26 -9.79 -4.92
C LEU A 213 18.67 -9.88 -6.33
N SER A 214 19.46 -10.36 -7.28
CA SER A 214 19.05 -10.48 -8.68
C SER A 214 19.68 -11.69 -9.38
N ASN A 215 19.25 -11.94 -10.62
CA ASN A 215 19.84 -12.96 -11.47
C ASN A 215 21.27 -12.56 -11.90
N SER A 216 22.18 -13.51 -11.79
CA SER A 216 23.52 -13.44 -12.37
C SER A 216 23.53 -14.17 -13.70
N SER A 217 23.38 -13.44 -14.81
CA SER A 217 23.31 -14.03 -16.15
C SER A 217 24.52 -14.92 -16.48
N SER A 218 25.73 -14.45 -16.17
CA SER A 218 26.96 -15.21 -16.41
C SER A 218 27.09 -16.50 -15.60
N ARG A 219 26.26 -16.68 -14.56
CA ARG A 219 26.22 -17.86 -13.70
C ARG A 219 24.93 -18.65 -13.82
N ALA A 220 23.95 -18.18 -14.60
CA ALA A 220 22.59 -18.70 -14.68
C ALA A 220 22.01 -19.03 -13.28
N ARG A 221 22.13 -18.09 -12.34
CA ARG A 221 21.69 -18.26 -10.94
C ARG A 221 21.16 -16.98 -10.30
N PHE A 222 20.13 -17.11 -9.47
CA PHE A 222 19.57 -16.03 -8.66
C PHE A 222 20.40 -15.81 -7.38
N ARG A 223 21.53 -15.12 -7.52
CA ARG A 223 22.55 -15.00 -6.44
C ARG A 223 23.40 -13.74 -6.49
N TRP A 224 23.12 -12.82 -7.41
CA TRP A 224 23.89 -11.58 -7.46
C TRP A 224 23.32 -10.63 -6.44
N GLU A 225 24.08 -10.42 -5.36
CA GLU A 225 23.85 -9.38 -4.37
C GLU A 225 24.68 -8.16 -4.76
N SER A 226 24.02 -7.02 -4.91
CA SER A 226 24.60 -5.73 -5.26
C SER A 226 24.03 -4.61 -4.38
N ASP A 227 24.54 -3.39 -4.52
CA ASP A 227 23.81 -2.22 -4.03
C ASP A 227 22.53 -1.92 -4.84
N THR A 228 21.75 -0.90 -4.43
CA THR A 228 20.52 -0.51 -5.14
C THR A 228 20.75 -0.06 -6.59
N ASP A 229 21.95 0.40 -6.93
CA ASP A 229 22.32 0.86 -8.26
C ASP A 229 23.13 -0.22 -9.02
N PHE A 230 23.04 -1.48 -8.56
CA PHE A 230 23.70 -2.64 -9.14
C PHE A 230 25.22 -2.48 -9.27
N ASP A 231 25.83 -1.92 -8.23
CA ASP A 231 27.26 -1.61 -8.13
C ASP A 231 27.74 -0.67 -9.28
N GLY A 232 26.81 0.10 -9.86
CA GLY A 232 27.04 0.99 -11.00
C GLY A 232 27.15 0.31 -12.36
N TYR A 233 26.93 -1.00 -12.47
CA TYR A 233 27.13 -1.78 -13.70
C TYR A 233 26.31 -1.29 -14.89
N TYR A 234 25.06 -0.88 -14.64
CA TYR A 234 24.13 -0.39 -15.69
C TYR A 234 24.17 1.12 -15.89
N GLY A 235 25.00 1.83 -15.13
CA GLY A 235 25.04 3.30 -15.11
C GLY A 235 23.76 3.94 -14.55
N GLY A 236 23.81 5.24 -14.29
CA GLY A 236 22.66 6.00 -13.80
C GLY A 236 22.19 5.58 -12.39
N SER A 237 20.94 5.91 -12.06
CA SER A 237 20.30 5.55 -10.79
C SER A 237 19.10 4.65 -11.03
N SER A 238 18.93 3.64 -10.19
CA SER A 238 17.78 2.73 -10.24
C SER A 238 16.49 3.42 -9.79
N ILE A 239 15.36 2.83 -10.18
CA ILE A 239 14.03 3.18 -9.69
C ILE A 239 13.49 2.04 -8.84
N ILE A 240 12.77 2.38 -7.77
CA ILE A 240 12.24 1.42 -6.80
C ILE A 240 10.72 1.44 -6.84
N TYR A 241 10.12 0.26 -6.87
CA TYR A 241 8.68 0.06 -6.81
C TYR A 241 8.30 -0.90 -5.70
N ARG A 242 7.24 -0.56 -4.98
CA ARG A 242 6.55 -1.45 -4.05
C ARG A 242 5.34 -2.05 -4.73
N LEU A 243 5.18 -3.36 -4.67
CA LEU A 243 3.95 -4.02 -5.12
C LEU A 243 2.81 -3.69 -4.15
N VAL A 244 1.64 -3.34 -4.69
CA VAL A 244 0.46 -2.95 -3.91
C VAL A 244 -0.74 -3.88 -4.09
N LYS A 245 -0.65 -4.85 -5.02
CA LYS A 245 -1.68 -5.86 -5.30
C LYS A 245 -1.14 -7.03 -6.13
#